data_AF-A0A7W9XPJ8-F1
#
_entry.id   AF-A0A7W9XPJ8-F1
#
_cell.length_a   1.000
_cell.length_b   1.000
_cell.length_c   1.000
_cell.angle_alpha   90.00
_cell.angle_beta   90.00
_cell.angle_gamma   90.00
#
_symmetry.space_group_name_H-M   'P 1'
#
loop_
_entity.id
_entity.type
_entity.pdbx_description
1 polymer ?
#
loop_
_entity_poly.entity_id
_entity_poly.type
_entity_poly.pdbx_seq_one_letter_code
_entity_poly.pdbx_strand_id
1 'polypeptide(L)'
;MKKKITITGALILCALAVLAQSNAKLNTSDNLMQLIAYFLPYLCLMLIVVLFFYVLLFEKRQNERHKRLKESIKDVESTANSLAQSQYSHSLNADSSRALNNLKNQIADMRMEMRMLNPTPKAQHIERSAVPVREPEPMPTAALAPVLSPQPQEAPPVEEMFYLSTPNSEGSFNVNSAQPNFRPGASIYLFKKTSPDKAIFKIDERETSIKLALQYSDKNIDPVCESANAYYMNAKKVRTPPGNEGVAELLDDKWIVTKKAKIYYE
;
A
#
# COMPACT_ATOMS: atom_id res chain seq x y z
N MET A 1 -19.51 7.52 -5.00
CA MET A 1 -20.83 7.65 -5.67
C MET A 1 -20.65 7.54 -7.19
N LYS A 2 -20.90 6.37 -7.79
CA LYS A 2 -20.79 6.17 -9.24
C LYS A 2 -22.09 6.63 -9.91
N LYS A 3 -22.03 7.69 -10.72
CA LYS A 3 -23.17 8.21 -11.48
C LYS A 3 -23.62 7.14 -12.48
N LYS A 4 -24.66 6.39 -12.15
CA LYS A 4 -25.40 5.56 -13.11
C LYS A 4 -26.16 6.53 -14.02
N ILE A 5 -25.54 6.93 -15.13
CA ILE A 5 -26.28 7.52 -16.24
C ILE A 5 -27.17 6.39 -16.75
N THR A 6 -28.41 6.40 -16.30
CA THR A 6 -29.43 5.42 -16.65
C THR A 6 -29.63 5.46 -18.16
N ILE A 7 -29.47 4.31 -18.81
CA ILE A 7 -29.65 4.07 -20.25
C ILE A 7 -30.96 4.67 -20.78
N THR A 8 -31.98 4.79 -19.92
CA THR A 8 -33.24 5.48 -20.17
C THR A 8 -33.08 6.96 -20.58
N GLY A 9 -32.11 7.69 -20.01
CA GLY A 9 -31.88 9.09 -20.36
C GLY A 9 -31.31 9.28 -21.76
N ALA A 10 -30.45 8.36 -22.20
CA ALA A 10 -29.89 8.37 -23.55
C ALA A 10 -30.96 8.02 -24.62
N LEU A 11 -31.86 7.08 -24.32
CA LEU A 11 -32.98 6.73 -25.20
C LEU A 11 -33.97 7.89 -25.38
N ILE A 12 -34.27 8.64 -24.31
CA ILE A 12 -35.17 9.80 -24.38
C ILE A 12 -34.55 10.93 -25.22
N LEU A 13 -33.25 11.20 -25.06
CA LEU A 13 -32.54 12.20 -25.86
C LEU A 13 -32.50 11.84 -27.36
N CYS A 14 -32.26 10.58 -27.70
CA CYS A 14 -32.33 10.12 -29.09
C CYS A 14 -33.73 10.25 -29.69
N ALA A 15 -34.79 9.90 -28.94
CA ALA A 15 -36.17 10.05 -29.41
C ALA A 15 -36.55 11.51 -29.68
N LEU A 16 -36.12 12.44 -28.80
CA LEU A 16 -36.35 13.87 -28.97
C LEU A 16 -35.61 14.44 -30.19
N ALA A 17 -34.40 13.97 -30.47
CA ALA A 17 -33.64 14.40 -31.64
C ALA A 17 -34.28 13.96 -32.97
N VAL A 18 -34.85 12.75 -33.02
CA VAL A 18 -35.59 12.24 -34.19
C VAL A 18 -36.88 13.04 -34.42
N LEU A 19 -37.61 13.37 -33.35
CA LEU A 19 -38.81 14.22 -33.43
C LEU A 19 -38.49 15.65 -33.88
N ALA A 20 -37.33 16.20 -33.50
CA ALA A 20 -36.92 17.54 -33.92
C ALA A 20 -36.60 17.64 -35.42
N GLN A 21 -36.15 16.54 -36.04
CA GLN A 21 -35.80 16.52 -37.46
C GLN A 21 -37.01 16.44 -38.41
N SER A 22 -38.21 16.04 -37.94
CA SER A 22 -39.38 15.87 -38.81
C SER A 22 -40.01 17.17 -39.32
N ASN A 23 -39.59 18.34 -38.82
CA ASN A 23 -40.19 19.63 -39.16
C ASN A 23 -39.43 20.44 -40.21
N ALA A 24 -38.29 19.95 -40.71
CA ALA A 24 -37.53 20.63 -41.76
C ALA A 24 -38.14 20.34 -43.15
N LYS A 25 -38.84 21.33 -43.71
CA LYS A 25 -39.46 21.29 -45.04
C LYS A 25 -38.37 21.34 -46.13
N LEU A 26 -37.87 20.17 -46.57
CA LEU A 26 -36.92 20.06 -47.67
C LEU A 26 -37.65 20.12 -49.02
N ASN A 27 -37.60 21.28 -49.68
CA ASN A 27 -37.96 21.42 -51.10
C ASN A 27 -36.77 20.97 -51.96
N THR A 28 -36.67 19.71 -52.34
CA THR A 28 -35.73 19.31 -53.43
C THR A 28 -36.12 17.97 -54.07
N SER A 29 -35.95 17.92 -55.39
CA SER A 29 -36.53 17.00 -56.38
C SER A 29 -35.75 15.70 -56.61
N ASP A 30 -35.16 15.10 -55.59
CA ASP A 30 -34.36 13.89 -55.75
C ASP A 30 -34.98 12.71 -54.98
N ASN A 31 -35.68 11.82 -55.70
CA ASN A 31 -36.33 10.61 -55.16
C ASN A 31 -35.41 9.76 -54.26
N LEU A 32 -34.09 9.82 -54.50
CA LEU A 32 -33.08 9.11 -53.72
C LEU A 32 -32.92 9.68 -52.30
N MET A 33 -32.98 11.00 -52.12
CA MET A 33 -32.90 11.63 -50.79
C MET A 33 -34.12 11.32 -49.94
N GLN A 34 -35.31 11.25 -50.56
CA GLN A 34 -36.54 10.84 -49.87
C GLN A 34 -36.48 9.37 -49.43
N LEU A 35 -35.94 8.49 -50.28
CA LEU A 35 -35.73 7.08 -49.96
C LEU A 35 -34.78 6.91 -48.77
N ILE A 36 -33.63 7.60 -48.78
CA ILE A 36 -32.66 7.55 -47.68
C ILE A 36 -33.26 8.09 -46.39
N ALA A 37 -33.96 9.24 -46.45
CA ALA A 37 -34.62 9.82 -45.29
C ALA A 37 -35.66 8.87 -44.68
N TYR A 38 -36.34 8.08 -45.51
CA TYR A 38 -37.30 7.08 -45.05
C TYR A 38 -36.62 5.87 -44.38
N PHE A 39 -35.49 5.37 -44.90
CA PHE A 39 -34.81 4.17 -44.37
C PHE A 39 -33.90 4.44 -43.15
N LEU A 40 -33.33 5.64 -43.04
CA LEU A 40 -32.41 6.01 -41.96
C LEU A 40 -32.96 5.74 -40.54
N PRO A 41 -34.21 6.11 -40.18
CA PRO A 41 -34.72 5.83 -38.83
C PRO A 41 -34.86 4.34 -38.53
N TYR A 42 -35.19 3.50 -39.52
CA TYR A 42 -35.27 2.05 -39.35
C TYR A 42 -33.90 1.42 -39.11
N LEU A 43 -32.86 1.91 -39.80
CA LEU A 43 -31.49 1.45 -39.58
C LEU A 43 -31.00 1.82 -38.16
N CYS A 44 -31.31 3.03 -37.70
CA CYS A 44 -31.02 3.44 -36.32
C CYS A 44 -31.74 2.57 -35.29
N LEU A 45 -33.02 2.24 -35.51
CA LEU A 45 -33.80 1.37 -34.63
C LEU A 45 -33.19 -0.05 -34.57
N MET A 46 -32.84 -0.61 -35.72
CA MET A 46 -32.18 -1.93 -35.79
C MET A 46 -30.85 -1.94 -35.04
N LEU A 47 -30.05 -0.87 -35.13
CA LEU A 47 -28.79 -0.75 -34.40
C LEU A 47 -29.02 -0.70 -32.88
N ILE A 48 -30.04 0.01 -32.41
CA ILE A 48 -30.42 0.05 -30.99
C ILE A 48 -30.84 -1.33 -30.49
N VAL A 49 -31.61 -2.08 -31.28
CA VAL A 49 -32.03 -3.45 -30.94
C VAL A 49 -30.81 -4.38 -30.85
N VAL A 50 -29.87 -4.30 -31.79
CA VAL A 50 -28.63 -5.09 -31.76
C VAL A 50 -27.79 -4.76 -30.53
N LEU A 51 -27.62 -3.48 -30.20
CA LEU A 51 -26.91 -3.06 -28.98
C LEU A 51 -27.62 -3.55 -27.72
N PHE A 52 -28.94 -3.50 -27.67
CA PHE A 52 -29.72 -4.01 -26.55
C PHE A 52 -29.51 -5.51 -26.34
N PHE A 53 -29.58 -6.31 -27.41
CA PHE A 53 -29.25 -7.74 -27.34
C PHE A 53 -27.79 -7.99 -26.92
N TYR A 54 -26.85 -7.16 -27.38
CA TYR A 54 -25.45 -7.28 -26.98
C TYR A 54 -25.27 -7.05 -25.48
N VAL A 55 -25.94 -6.03 -24.91
CA VAL A 55 -25.91 -5.76 -23.46
C VAL A 55 -26.53 -6.91 -22.67
N LEU A 56 -27.67 -7.45 -23.11
CA LEU A 56 -28.30 -8.60 -22.44
C LEU A 56 -27.41 -9.85 -22.47
N LEU A 57 -26.76 -10.13 -23.60
CA LEU A 57 -25.81 -11.24 -23.73
C LEU A 57 -24.57 -11.01 -22.87
N PHE A 58 -24.09 -9.77 -22.78
CA PHE A 58 -22.96 -9.39 -21.94
C PHE A 58 -23.28 -9.56 -20.46
N GLU A 59 -24.44 -9.11 -19.99
CA GLU A 59 -24.90 -9.31 -18.60
C GLU A 59 -25.02 -10.79 -18.25
N LYS A 60 -25.57 -11.61 -19.14
CA LYS A 60 -25.64 -13.07 -18.94
C LYS A 60 -24.25 -13.67 -18.74
N ARG A 61 -23.27 -13.29 -19.59
CA ARG A 61 -21.88 -13.74 -19.47
C ARG A 61 -21.21 -13.25 -18.17
N GLN A 62 -21.46 -12.02 -17.75
CA GLN A 62 -20.93 -11.48 -16.50
C GLN A 62 -21.49 -12.24 -15.28
N ASN A 63 -22.79 -12.57 -15.29
CA ASN A 63 -23.43 -13.29 -14.19
C ASN A 63 -22.86 -14.71 -14.04
N GLU A 64 -22.56 -15.42 -15.13
CA GLU A 64 -21.90 -16.73 -15.09
C GLU A 64 -20.50 -16.66 -14.49
N ARG A 65 -19.71 -15.64 -14.84
CA ARG A 65 -18.39 -15.43 -14.23
C ARG A 65 -18.48 -15.17 -12.73
N HIS A 66 -19.48 -14.39 -12.32
CA HIS A 66 -19.68 -14.07 -10.90
C HIS A 66 -20.13 -15.29 -10.08
N LYS A 67 -20.94 -16.19 -10.68
CA LYS A 67 -21.28 -17.48 -10.06
C LYS A 67 -20.06 -18.37 -9.87
N ARG A 68 -19.24 -18.54 -10.91
CA ARG A 68 -17.99 -19.33 -10.82
C ARG A 68 -17.02 -18.78 -9.78
N LEU A 69 -16.89 -17.46 -9.69
CA LEU A 69 -16.04 -16.82 -8.69
C LEU A 69 -16.54 -17.09 -7.28
N LYS A 70 -17.85 -16.97 -7.03
CA LYS A 70 -18.46 -17.27 -5.72
C LYS A 70 -18.27 -18.73 -5.31
N GLU A 71 -18.42 -19.66 -6.26
CA GLU A 71 -18.15 -21.08 -6.01
C GLU A 71 -16.67 -21.31 -5.66
N SER A 72 -15.74 -20.74 -6.43
CA SER A 72 -14.31 -20.88 -6.14
C SER A 72 -13.89 -20.27 -4.80
N ILE A 73 -14.50 -19.16 -4.38
CA ILE A 73 -14.25 -18.56 -3.06
C ILE A 73 -14.74 -19.49 -1.95
N LYS A 74 -15.92 -20.10 -2.11
CA LYS A 74 -16.49 -21.04 -1.14
C LYS A 74 -15.61 -22.29 -0.99
N ASP A 75 -15.05 -22.79 -2.08
CA ASP A 75 -14.15 -23.95 -2.07
C ASP A 75 -12.83 -23.62 -1.34
N VAL A 76 -12.25 -22.44 -1.63
CA VAL A 76 -11.04 -21.95 -0.93
C VAL A 76 -11.31 -21.73 0.55
N GLU A 77 -12.45 -21.16 0.92
CA GLU A 77 -12.85 -20.95 2.32
C GLU A 77 -13.02 -22.27 3.06
N SER A 78 -13.66 -23.28 2.44
CA SER A 78 -13.78 -24.62 3.02
C SER A 78 -12.42 -25.32 3.21
N THR A 79 -11.49 -25.09 2.28
CA THR A 79 -10.12 -25.63 2.37
C THR A 79 -9.31 -24.91 3.45
N ALA A 80 -9.43 -23.59 3.56
CA ALA A 80 -8.78 -22.81 4.60
C ALA A 80 -9.29 -23.20 6.01
N ASN A 81 -10.60 -23.40 6.16
CA ASN A 81 -11.21 -23.82 7.42
C ASN A 81 -10.77 -25.24 7.82
N SER A 82 -10.66 -26.18 6.87
CA SER A 82 -10.13 -27.52 7.17
C SER A 82 -8.63 -27.51 7.50
N LEU A 83 -7.83 -26.65 6.86
CA LEU A 83 -6.43 -26.43 7.24
C LEU A 83 -6.29 -25.81 8.64
N ALA A 84 -7.10 -24.80 8.98
CA ALA A 84 -7.09 -24.20 10.30
C ALA A 84 -7.48 -25.21 11.40
N GLN A 85 -8.47 -26.06 11.12
CA GLN A 85 -8.90 -27.10 12.05
C GLN A 85 -7.85 -28.22 12.21
N SER A 86 -7.19 -28.64 11.12
CA SER A 86 -6.10 -29.62 11.19
C SER A 86 -4.87 -29.10 11.93
N GLN A 87 -4.48 -27.83 11.73
CA GLN A 87 -3.37 -27.20 12.46
C GLN A 87 -3.66 -27.08 13.96
N TYR A 88 -4.90 -26.77 14.34
CA TYR A 88 -5.31 -26.72 15.75
C TYR A 88 -5.30 -28.12 16.41
N SER A 89 -5.63 -29.17 15.67
CA SER A 89 -5.64 -30.54 16.19
C SER A 89 -4.25 -31.21 16.27
N HIS A 90 -3.27 -30.74 15.50
CA HIS A 90 -1.93 -31.34 15.46
C HIS A 90 -0.88 -30.65 16.34
N SER A 91 -1.12 -29.44 16.87
CA SER A 91 -0.16 -28.73 17.74
C SER A 91 -0.41 -28.88 19.26
N LEU A 92 -1.40 -29.66 19.66
CA LEU A 92 -1.80 -29.81 21.07
C LEU A 92 -1.96 -31.28 21.49
N ASN A 93 -0.96 -32.13 21.29
CA ASN A 93 -0.95 -33.40 22.01
C ASN A 93 0.45 -33.83 22.50
N ALA A 94 0.50 -34.10 23.81
CA ALA A 94 1.57 -34.66 24.63
C ALA A 94 2.84 -33.82 24.89
N ASP A 95 3.55 -33.33 23.86
CA ASP A 95 4.93 -32.84 24.08
C ASP A 95 5.01 -31.38 24.57
N SER A 96 4.11 -30.51 24.12
CA SER A 96 4.06 -29.12 24.61
C SER A 96 3.69 -29.02 26.10
N SER A 97 2.84 -29.91 26.62
CA SER A 97 2.50 -29.91 28.06
C SER A 97 3.66 -30.37 28.93
N ARG A 98 4.48 -31.31 28.45
CA ARG A 98 5.71 -31.72 29.15
C ARG A 98 6.75 -30.61 29.13
N ALA A 99 6.93 -29.94 28.00
CA ALA A 99 7.83 -28.80 27.90
C ALA A 99 7.40 -27.63 28.80
N LEU A 100 6.11 -27.29 28.84
CA LEU A 100 5.56 -26.25 29.72
C LEU A 100 5.75 -26.58 31.21
N ASN A 101 5.49 -27.83 31.61
CA ASN A 101 5.68 -28.25 32.99
C ASN A 101 7.17 -28.25 33.39
N ASN A 102 8.06 -28.63 32.47
CA ASN A 102 9.50 -28.59 32.71
C ASN A 102 10.00 -27.14 32.87
N LEU A 103 9.56 -26.24 32.00
CA LEU A 103 9.88 -24.80 32.08
C LEU A 103 9.36 -24.18 33.38
N LYS A 104 8.14 -24.55 33.80
CA LYS A 104 7.52 -24.07 35.04
C LYS A 104 8.32 -24.50 36.28
N ASN A 105 8.80 -25.74 36.30
CA ASN A 105 9.64 -26.23 37.39
C ASN A 105 11.00 -25.52 37.42
N GLN A 106 11.62 -25.29 36.26
CA GLN A 106 12.88 -24.54 36.15
C GLN A 106 12.78 -23.10 36.67
N ILE A 107 11.66 -22.42 36.40
CA ILE A 107 11.41 -21.06 36.90
C ILE A 107 11.24 -21.04 38.42
N ALA A 108 10.62 -22.08 39.00
CA ALA A 108 10.49 -22.19 40.46
C ALA A 108 11.84 -22.39 41.14
N ASP A 109 12.71 -23.21 40.55
CA ASP A 109 14.05 -23.51 41.06
C ASP A 109 14.96 -22.28 41.03
N MET A 110 15.02 -21.57 39.90
CA MET A 110 15.78 -20.32 39.79
C MET A 110 15.29 -19.25 40.76
N ARG A 111 13.98 -19.19 41.05
CA ARG A 111 13.45 -18.24 42.04
C ARG A 111 13.86 -18.61 43.48
N MET A 112 13.98 -19.90 43.79
CA MET A 112 14.49 -20.37 45.07
C MET A 112 15.98 -20.07 45.21
N GLU A 113 16.75 -20.32 44.15
CA GLU A 113 18.20 -20.03 44.11
C GLU A 113 18.48 -18.52 44.27
N MET A 114 17.72 -17.66 43.57
CA MET A 114 17.80 -16.20 43.72
C MET A 114 17.45 -15.72 45.14
N ARG A 115 16.57 -16.43 45.86
CA ARG A 115 16.27 -16.13 47.28
C ARG A 115 17.37 -16.59 48.22
N MET A 116 18.06 -17.69 47.89
CA MET A 116 19.16 -18.22 48.70
C MET A 116 20.45 -17.39 48.53
N LEU A 117 20.68 -16.85 47.33
CA LEU A 117 21.86 -16.04 47.02
C LEU A 117 21.73 -14.57 47.41
N ASN A 118 20.54 -14.11 47.80
CA ASN A 118 20.31 -12.73 48.23
C ASN A 118 19.53 -12.65 49.55
N PRO A 119 20.09 -13.16 50.67
CA PRO A 119 19.49 -12.98 51.98
C PRO A 119 19.51 -11.49 52.31
N THR A 120 18.34 -10.88 52.27
CA THR A 120 18.11 -9.45 52.42
C THR A 120 18.82 -8.90 53.67
N PRO A 121 19.84 -8.03 53.56
CA PRO A 121 20.26 -7.21 54.67
C PRO A 121 19.22 -6.11 54.86
N LYS A 122 18.79 -5.97 56.11
CA LYS A 122 17.86 -4.95 56.58
C LYS A 122 18.26 -3.55 56.07
N ALA A 123 17.23 -2.79 55.71
CA ALA A 123 17.30 -1.37 55.40
C ALA A 123 18.20 -0.60 56.41
N GLN A 124 19.32 -0.09 55.93
CA GLN A 124 20.12 0.93 56.62
C GLN A 124 20.05 2.22 55.81
N HIS A 125 19.26 3.13 56.37
CA HIS A 125 19.41 4.58 56.39
C HIS A 125 20.62 5.14 55.62
N ILE A 126 20.37 5.76 54.46
CA ILE A 126 21.34 6.64 53.82
C ILE A 126 21.11 8.04 54.40
N GLU A 127 22.01 8.42 55.29
CA GLU A 127 22.12 9.75 55.87
C GLU A 127 23.00 10.62 54.97
N ARG A 128 22.61 11.90 54.84
CA ARG A 128 23.27 12.98 54.12
C ARG A 128 24.79 13.03 54.32
N SER A 129 25.51 13.30 53.23
CA SER A 129 26.67 14.19 53.31
C SER A 129 26.80 15.02 52.04
N ALA A 130 26.74 16.32 52.27
CA ALA A 130 27.00 17.38 51.30
C ALA A 130 28.49 17.79 51.37
N VAL A 131 28.87 18.68 50.45
CA VAL A 131 30.06 19.58 50.47
C VAL A 131 31.32 18.99 49.78
N PRO A 132 32.22 19.78 49.12
CA PRO A 132 32.13 21.11 48.48
C PRO A 132 32.74 21.19 47.04
N VAL A 133 32.33 22.25 46.34
CA VAL A 133 33.08 23.13 45.42
C VAL A 133 34.61 22.95 45.35
N ARG A 134 35.14 22.83 44.13
CA ARG A 134 36.48 23.29 43.72
C ARG A 134 36.53 23.68 42.23
N GLU A 135 36.55 24.99 42.02
CA GLU A 135 37.23 25.76 40.95
C GLU A 135 38.58 26.24 41.57
N PRO A 136 39.66 26.74 40.90
CA PRO A 136 39.89 27.23 39.51
C PRO A 136 41.12 26.53 38.83
N GLU A 137 41.51 26.78 37.56
CA GLU A 137 42.42 27.87 37.14
C GLU A 137 42.79 27.81 35.61
N PRO A 138 43.48 28.84 35.04
CA PRO A 138 43.24 29.40 33.70
C PRO A 138 44.40 29.30 32.67
N MET A 139 44.16 29.90 31.49
CA MET A 139 45.07 30.40 30.43
C MET A 139 45.49 29.42 29.29
N PRO A 140 45.93 29.90 28.08
CA PRO A 140 46.10 31.29 27.62
C PRO A 140 45.46 31.66 26.26
N THR A 141 45.21 32.96 26.14
CA THR A 141 44.94 33.77 24.95
C THR A 141 45.97 33.57 23.83
N ALA A 142 45.51 33.30 22.61
CA ALA A 142 46.31 33.44 21.39
C ALA A 142 45.52 34.14 20.27
N ALA A 143 45.99 35.35 19.97
CA ALA A 143 45.99 36.08 18.70
C ALA A 143 44.78 35.99 17.75
N LEU A 144 44.11 37.15 17.64
CA LEU A 144 43.19 37.54 16.58
C LEU A 144 43.87 37.48 15.20
N ALA A 145 43.38 36.61 14.33
CA ALA A 145 43.43 36.80 12.88
C ALA A 145 42.01 37.18 12.39
N PRO A 146 41.85 38.12 11.45
CA PRO A 146 40.53 38.48 10.94
C PRO A 146 40.06 37.34 10.02
N VAL A 147 39.24 36.44 10.55
CA VAL A 147 38.52 35.45 9.76
C VAL A 147 37.48 36.21 8.95
N LEU A 148 37.72 36.32 7.64
CA LEU A 148 36.71 36.69 6.65
C LEU A 148 35.44 35.89 6.96
N SER A 149 34.36 36.58 7.29
CA SER A 149 33.05 35.96 7.51
C SER A 149 32.69 35.11 6.28
N PRO A 150 32.50 33.79 6.42
CA PRO A 150 31.91 33.01 5.35
C PRO A 150 30.48 33.52 5.17
N GLN A 151 30.23 34.07 3.99
CA GLN A 151 28.89 34.34 3.48
C GLN A 151 27.99 33.12 3.77
N PRO A 152 26.80 33.28 4.35
CA PRO A 152 25.90 32.16 4.60
C PRO A 152 25.60 31.45 3.28
N GLN A 153 26.29 30.35 3.02
CA GLN A 153 25.86 29.37 2.05
C GLN A 153 24.54 28.83 2.58
N GLU A 154 23.46 29.26 1.94
CA GLU A 154 22.13 28.71 2.09
C GLU A 154 22.26 27.18 1.98
N ALA A 155 22.19 26.52 3.13
CA ALA A 155 22.33 25.07 3.19
C ALA A 155 21.26 24.47 2.28
N PRO A 156 21.62 23.52 1.39
CA PRO A 156 20.62 22.88 0.55
C PRO A 156 19.52 22.32 1.45
N PRO A 157 18.24 22.45 1.04
CA PRO A 157 17.12 22.00 1.84
C PRO A 157 17.34 20.52 2.20
N VAL A 158 17.38 20.23 3.51
CA VAL A 158 17.60 18.88 4.03
C VAL A 158 16.45 18.01 3.54
N GLU A 159 16.73 17.13 2.58
CA GLU A 159 15.74 16.20 2.05
C GLU A 159 15.36 15.21 3.15
N GLU A 160 14.15 15.34 3.69
CA GLU A 160 13.67 14.46 4.73
C GLU A 160 13.31 13.09 4.12
N MET A 161 14.08 12.08 4.52
CA MET A 161 13.90 10.70 4.08
C MET A 161 13.46 9.81 5.25
N PHE A 162 12.58 8.87 4.97
CA PHE A 162 12.11 7.90 5.96
C PHE A 162 11.76 6.57 5.29
N TYR A 163 11.68 5.53 6.11
CA TYR A 163 11.47 4.16 5.69
C TYR A 163 10.12 3.65 6.16
N LEU A 164 9.44 2.92 5.28
CA LEU A 164 8.16 2.28 5.56
C LEU A 164 8.21 0.78 5.24
N SER A 165 7.34 0.04 5.92
CA SER A 165 7.18 -1.40 5.81
C SER A 165 6.11 -1.77 4.77
N THR A 166 5.45 -2.92 4.95
CA THR A 166 4.36 -3.42 4.11
C THR A 166 3.20 -2.41 4.02
N PRO A 167 2.70 -2.11 2.80
CA PRO A 167 1.49 -1.33 2.62
C PRO A 167 0.24 -2.10 3.07
N ASN A 168 -0.84 -1.37 3.31
CA ASN A 168 -2.17 -1.95 3.45
C ASN A 168 -2.65 -2.50 2.11
N SER A 169 -3.62 -3.43 2.14
CA SER A 169 -4.25 -4.00 0.94
C SER A 169 -4.86 -2.96 -0.01
N GLU A 170 -5.25 -1.79 0.52
CA GLU A 170 -5.79 -0.65 -0.23
C GLU A 170 -4.70 0.20 -0.92
N GLY A 171 -3.42 -0.14 -0.77
CA GLY A 171 -2.31 0.64 -1.33
C GLY A 171 -2.00 1.92 -0.54
N SER A 172 -2.15 1.87 0.78
CA SER A 172 -1.79 2.98 1.69
C SER A 172 -0.74 2.55 2.71
N PHE A 173 0.05 3.49 3.22
CA PHE A 173 1.01 3.25 4.30
C PHE A 173 0.62 4.01 5.56
N ASN A 174 0.91 3.42 6.72
CA ASN A 174 0.64 4.04 8.01
C ASN A 174 1.78 5.00 8.36
N VAL A 175 1.47 6.25 8.75
CA VAL A 175 2.49 7.21 9.18
C VAL A 175 3.22 6.72 10.43
N ASN A 176 2.54 6.00 11.32
CA ASN A 176 3.13 5.49 12.56
C ASN A 176 4.19 4.40 12.34
N SER A 177 4.21 3.75 11.17
CA SER A 177 5.27 2.80 10.83
C SER A 177 6.48 3.48 10.17
N ALA A 178 6.44 4.80 9.95
CA ALA A 178 7.57 5.54 9.42
C ALA A 178 8.74 5.50 10.41
N GLN A 179 9.91 5.14 9.91
CA GLN A 179 11.15 5.11 10.68
C GLN A 179 12.19 5.99 9.98
N PRO A 180 12.92 6.84 10.70
CA PRO A 180 14.00 7.63 10.09
C PRO A 180 15.17 6.74 9.65
N ASN A 181 15.36 5.61 10.33
CA ASN A 181 16.44 4.67 10.09
C ASN A 181 15.92 3.38 9.46
N PHE A 182 16.71 2.85 8.53
CA PHE A 182 16.45 1.56 7.92
C PHE A 182 16.47 0.43 8.95
N ARG A 183 15.43 -0.41 8.97
CA ARG A 183 15.36 -1.62 9.79
C ARG A 183 15.41 -2.88 8.92
N PRO A 184 16.48 -3.67 8.98
CA PRO A 184 16.59 -4.92 8.24
C PRO A 184 15.41 -5.85 8.56
N GLY A 185 14.75 -6.40 7.54
CA GLY A 185 13.62 -7.31 7.70
C GLY A 185 12.29 -6.65 8.07
N ALA A 186 12.22 -5.32 8.14
CA ALA A 186 10.96 -4.59 8.35
C ALA A 186 10.75 -3.45 7.34
N SER A 187 11.83 -2.73 6.98
CA SER A 187 11.78 -1.65 6.00
C SER A 187 11.84 -2.20 4.57
N ILE A 188 10.89 -1.81 3.73
CA ILE A 188 10.81 -2.21 2.31
C ILE A 188 10.94 -1.00 1.40
N TYR A 189 10.31 0.12 1.79
CA TYR A 189 10.19 1.31 0.98
C TYR A 189 11.00 2.47 1.55
N LEU A 190 11.62 3.22 0.66
CA LEU A 190 12.25 4.50 0.93
C LEU A 190 11.34 5.61 0.43
N PHE A 191 10.97 6.51 1.33
CA PHE A 191 10.20 7.70 1.04
C PHE A 191 11.09 8.93 1.11
N LYS A 192 10.94 9.84 0.15
CA LYS A 192 11.57 11.15 0.12
C LYS A 192 10.47 12.20 0.06
N LYS A 193 10.36 13.03 1.09
CA LYS A 193 9.35 14.11 1.10
C LYS A 193 9.69 15.13 0.03
N THR A 194 8.69 15.44 -0.80
CA THR A 194 8.76 16.53 -1.79
C THR A 194 7.96 17.74 -1.31
N SER A 195 6.94 17.51 -0.48
CA SER A 195 6.11 18.54 0.16
C SER A 195 5.60 18.00 1.51
N PRO A 196 5.01 18.85 2.39
CA PRO A 196 4.46 18.39 3.67
C PRO A 196 3.49 17.21 3.53
N ASP A 197 2.64 17.29 2.50
CA ASP A 197 1.61 16.28 2.24
C ASP A 197 1.94 15.38 1.04
N LYS A 198 3.13 15.48 0.45
CA LYS A 198 3.52 14.68 -0.73
C LYS A 198 4.91 14.09 -0.60
N ALA A 199 5.02 12.80 -0.90
CA ALA A 199 6.29 12.10 -0.94
C ALA A 199 6.40 11.25 -2.19
N ILE A 200 7.62 11.13 -2.70
CA ILE A 200 7.96 10.12 -3.69
C ILE A 200 8.50 8.89 -2.97
N PHE A 201 8.19 7.71 -3.49
CA PHE A 201 8.65 6.46 -2.89
C PHE A 201 9.21 5.50 -3.93
N LYS A 202 10.18 4.69 -3.49
CA LYS A 202 10.73 3.58 -4.24
C LYS A 202 11.02 2.39 -3.32
N ILE A 203 11.16 1.20 -3.90
CA ILE A 203 11.66 0.04 -3.16
C ILE A 203 13.12 0.28 -2.81
N ASP A 204 13.50 0.04 -1.55
CA ASP A 204 14.88 0.14 -1.11
C ASP A 204 15.74 -0.96 -1.75
N GLU A 205 16.92 -0.57 -2.23
CA GLU A 205 17.79 -1.44 -3.04
C GLU A 205 18.61 -2.44 -2.20
N ARG A 206 18.50 -2.39 -0.86
CA ARG A 206 19.19 -3.33 0.03
C ARG A 206 18.57 -4.73 -0.10
N GLU A 207 19.44 -5.74 0.00
CA GLU A 207 19.06 -7.15 -0.18
C GLU A 207 17.94 -7.61 0.76
N THR A 208 17.95 -7.16 2.02
CA THR A 208 16.93 -7.55 3.00
C THR A 208 15.53 -7.01 2.64
N SER A 209 15.45 -5.81 2.06
CA SER A 209 14.20 -5.20 1.59
C SER A 209 13.69 -5.88 0.33
N ILE A 210 14.58 -6.12 -0.63
CA ILE A 210 14.26 -6.84 -1.87
C ILE A 210 13.75 -8.24 -1.56
N LYS A 211 14.44 -8.97 -0.69
CA LYS A 211 14.04 -10.32 -0.28
C LYS A 211 12.65 -10.33 0.35
N LEU A 212 12.37 -9.37 1.24
CA LEU A 212 11.06 -9.25 1.88
C LEU A 212 9.97 -8.86 0.87
N ALA A 213 10.26 -7.94 -0.05
CA ALA A 213 9.34 -7.52 -1.11
C ALA A 213 8.95 -8.71 -2.02
N LEU A 214 9.93 -9.53 -2.40
CA LEU A 214 9.74 -10.71 -3.26
C LEU A 214 9.05 -11.87 -2.53
N GLN A 215 9.32 -12.07 -1.24
CA GLN A 215 8.75 -13.18 -0.47
C GLN A 215 7.22 -13.12 -0.39
N TYR A 216 6.66 -11.91 -0.37
CA TYR A 216 5.21 -11.66 -0.34
C TYR A 216 4.86 -10.59 -1.37
N SER A 217 5.12 -10.85 -2.66
CA SER A 217 4.91 -9.86 -3.73
C SER A 217 3.45 -9.38 -3.82
N ASP A 218 2.51 -10.30 -3.60
CA ASP A 218 1.06 -10.05 -3.55
C ASP A 218 0.67 -8.98 -2.52
N LYS A 219 1.37 -8.94 -1.37
CA LYS A 219 1.09 -8.00 -0.27
C LYS A 219 2.01 -6.80 -0.27
N ASN A 220 3.26 -7.00 -0.64
CA ASN A 220 4.29 -5.97 -0.52
C ASN A 220 4.39 -5.13 -1.77
N ILE A 221 4.20 -5.69 -2.98
CA ILE A 221 4.46 -5.04 -4.26
C ILE A 221 3.14 -4.64 -4.94
N ASP A 222 2.25 -5.60 -5.20
CA ASP A 222 1.05 -5.42 -6.04
C ASP A 222 0.12 -4.25 -5.62
N PRO A 223 -0.03 -3.94 -4.32
CA PRO A 223 -0.90 -2.82 -3.91
C PRO A 223 -0.39 -1.46 -4.37
N VAL A 224 0.92 -1.26 -4.49
CA VAL A 224 1.56 0.06 -4.63
C VAL A 224 2.50 0.19 -5.83
N CYS A 225 2.86 -0.92 -6.47
CA CYS A 225 3.75 -0.98 -7.62
C CYS A 225 3.07 -1.63 -8.82
N GLU A 226 3.56 -1.30 -10.02
CA GLU A 226 3.21 -1.93 -11.28
C GLU A 226 4.45 -2.60 -11.89
N SER A 227 4.31 -3.85 -12.29
CA SER A 227 5.37 -4.60 -12.95
C SER A 227 5.53 -4.14 -14.40
N ALA A 228 6.69 -3.63 -14.77
CA ALA A 228 7.01 -3.26 -16.15
C ALA A 228 7.39 -4.48 -17.02
N ASN A 229 7.88 -5.55 -16.40
CA ASN A 229 8.17 -6.84 -17.04
C ASN A 229 7.37 -7.98 -16.42
N ALA A 230 7.31 -9.12 -17.12
CA ALA A 230 6.67 -10.33 -16.61
C ALA A 230 7.39 -10.83 -15.35
N TYR A 231 6.62 -11.21 -14.33
CA TYR A 231 7.16 -11.79 -13.11
C TYR A 231 7.92 -13.08 -13.41
N TYR A 232 9.15 -13.16 -12.91
CA TYR A 232 10.00 -14.34 -13.02
C TYR A 232 10.16 -14.97 -11.64
N MET A 233 9.76 -16.23 -11.46
CA MET A 233 9.76 -16.88 -10.14
C MET A 233 11.14 -16.97 -9.49
N ASN A 234 12.22 -16.92 -10.29
CA ASN A 234 13.60 -16.93 -9.78
C ASN A 234 14.24 -15.53 -9.79
N ALA A 235 13.46 -14.45 -9.91
CA ALA A 235 13.97 -13.10 -9.81
C ALA A 235 14.63 -12.91 -8.44
N LYS A 236 15.88 -12.48 -8.44
CA LYS A 236 16.66 -12.22 -7.22
C LYS A 236 16.67 -10.75 -6.85
N LYS A 237 16.30 -9.88 -7.80
CA LYS A 237 16.31 -8.44 -7.63
C LYS A 237 15.02 -7.82 -8.13
N VAL A 238 14.62 -6.75 -7.44
CA VAL A 238 13.57 -5.84 -7.88
C VAL A 238 14.15 -4.45 -7.85
N ARG A 239 14.02 -3.72 -8.95
CA ARG A 239 14.55 -2.36 -9.09
C ARG A 239 13.46 -1.42 -9.53
N THR A 240 13.50 -0.20 -9.01
CA THR A 240 12.68 0.91 -9.49
C THR A 240 13.61 1.81 -10.31
N PRO A 241 13.53 1.84 -11.66
CA PRO A 241 14.39 2.71 -12.44
C PRO A 241 14.14 4.18 -12.11
N PRO A 242 15.14 5.05 -12.29
CA PRO A 242 14.99 6.48 -12.06
C PRO A 242 13.86 7.06 -12.93
N GLY A 243 13.00 7.90 -12.36
CA GLY A 243 11.84 8.49 -13.02
C GLY A 243 10.57 7.61 -12.99
N ASN A 244 10.67 6.39 -12.45
CA ASN A 244 9.55 5.48 -12.23
C ASN A 244 9.14 5.38 -10.76
N GLU A 245 9.54 6.34 -9.93
CA GLU A 245 9.13 6.41 -8.54
C GLU A 245 7.61 6.58 -8.42
N GLY A 246 7.07 6.00 -7.35
CA GLY A 246 5.67 6.19 -6.96
C GLY A 246 5.49 7.53 -6.27
N VAL A 247 4.25 8.01 -6.24
CA VAL A 247 3.85 9.23 -5.54
C VAL A 247 2.78 8.86 -4.51
N ALA A 248 2.96 9.34 -3.29
CA ALA A 248 2.00 9.21 -2.21
C ALA A 248 1.64 10.58 -1.64
N GLU A 249 0.38 10.73 -1.25
CA GLU A 249 -0.14 11.92 -0.59
C GLU A 249 -0.59 11.58 0.83
N LEU A 250 -0.35 12.48 1.78
CA LEU A 250 -0.74 12.30 3.17
C LEU A 250 -2.22 12.70 3.35
N LEU A 251 -3.06 11.75 3.74
CA LEU A 251 -4.47 11.96 4.02
C LEU A 251 -4.87 11.13 5.25
N ASP A 252 -5.46 11.78 6.26
CA ASP A 252 -5.96 11.12 7.48
C ASP A 252 -4.90 10.20 8.16
N ASP A 253 -3.69 10.73 8.37
CA ASP A 253 -2.54 10.00 8.96
C ASP A 253 -2.09 8.74 8.19
N LYS A 254 -2.40 8.69 6.89
CA LYS A 254 -1.95 7.63 5.99
C LYS A 254 -1.36 8.22 4.72
N TRP A 255 -0.27 7.62 4.26
CA TRP A 255 0.26 7.90 2.93
C TRP A 255 -0.51 7.08 1.91
N ILE A 256 -1.39 7.73 1.15
CA ILE A 256 -2.19 7.11 0.09
C ILE A 256 -1.43 7.20 -1.22
N VAL A 257 -1.22 6.07 -1.89
CA VAL A 257 -0.53 6.05 -3.19
C VAL A 257 -1.45 6.64 -4.26
N THR A 258 -1.04 7.76 -4.84
CA THR A 258 -1.72 8.41 -5.96
C THR A 258 -1.17 7.95 -7.31
N LYS A 259 0.13 7.61 -7.36
CA LYS A 259 0.79 7.05 -8.54
C LYS A 259 1.62 5.84 -8.13
N LYS A 260 1.33 4.68 -8.73
CA LYS A 260 2.10 3.45 -8.49
C LYS A 260 3.52 3.57 -9.07
N ALA A 261 4.50 3.01 -8.36
CA ALA A 261 5.88 2.93 -8.84
C ALA A 261 6.00 1.84 -9.91
N LYS A 262 6.81 2.04 -10.95
CA LYS A 262 7.07 0.98 -11.94
C LYS A 262 8.35 0.23 -11.60
N ILE A 263 8.25 -1.09 -11.53
CA ILE A 263 9.37 -1.94 -11.11
C ILE A 263 9.76 -2.95 -12.20
N TYR A 264 11.02 -3.38 -12.13
CA TYR A 264 11.59 -4.41 -12.98
C TYR A 264 12.13 -5.55 -12.13
N TYR A 265 11.71 -6.78 -12.45
CA TYR A 265 12.25 -8.01 -11.89
C TYR A 265 13.51 -8.41 -12.64
N GLU A 266 14.59 -8.73 -11.92
CA GLU A 266 15.87 -9.21 -12.46
C GLU A 266 16.35 -10.49 -11.77
#